data_AF-D4AKE3-F1
#
_entry.id   AF-D4AKE3-F1
#
_cell.length_a   1.000
_cell.length_b   1.000
_cell.length_c   1.000
_cell.angle_alpha   90.00
_cell.angle_beta   90.00
_cell.angle_gamma   90.00
#
_symmetry.space_group_name_H-M   'P 1'
#
loop_
_entity.id
_entity.type
_entity.pdbx_description
1 polymer ?
#
loop_
_entity_poly.entity_id
_entity_poly.type
_entity_poly.pdbx_seq_one_letter_code
_entity_poly.pdbx_strand_id
1 'polypeptide(L)'
;MTKCRLRHFIILTGSVLACIWYFLGGELRAIADQYNVRDYLRASLDPSRQPVRPSNATAVGDKAIVMAALEEEDTHWVEEYLPDWQRAIYTVNPSPETRRDPKRLTTPANKGHEAMAYLTYVIEHYDSLPSIVAFVHSHRNGFFRAWHVDAPLHDNAIAMQSLQTDYIRENGYANLRCMRNLGCTSPGRHPLLTPEVWGELFNGTAQGKAAAAAAASSSADAKGDAKGARAFIPVPDVVMVACCAQFAVSRDQIRLRPLEDYIHFRQWLFDTSLNDATSGRIFEYLWHIIFGKDAI
;
A
#
# COMPACT_ATOMS: atom_id res chain seq x y z
N MET A 1 13.65 -51.07 39.77
CA MET A 1 12.99 -50.70 38.48
C MET A 1 12.86 -49.17 38.24
N THR A 2 13.53 -48.30 39.00
CA THR A 2 13.25 -46.84 39.00
C THR A 2 14.26 -45.98 38.21
N LYS A 3 15.55 -46.32 38.17
CA LYS A 3 16.58 -45.50 37.51
C LYS A 3 16.50 -45.49 35.98
N CYS A 4 16.15 -46.62 35.35
CA CYS A 4 16.06 -46.72 33.89
C CYS A 4 14.85 -45.97 33.33
N ARG A 5 13.70 -46.00 34.04
CA ARG A 5 12.50 -45.24 33.68
C ARG A 5 12.70 -43.73 33.83
N LEU A 6 13.39 -43.30 34.90
CA LEU A 6 13.71 -41.87 35.09
C LEU A 6 14.64 -41.35 33.99
N ARG A 7 15.65 -42.14 33.58
CA ARG A 7 16.58 -41.75 32.51
C ARG A 7 15.89 -41.68 31.15
N HIS A 8 15.01 -42.62 30.82
CA HIS A 8 14.18 -42.56 29.61
C HIS A 8 13.22 -41.36 29.64
N PHE A 9 12.60 -41.06 30.78
CA PHE A 9 11.72 -39.91 30.95
C PHE A 9 12.45 -38.57 30.76
N ILE A 10 13.66 -38.43 31.31
CA ILE A 10 14.49 -37.24 31.14
C ILE A 10 14.90 -37.06 29.67
N ILE A 11 15.35 -38.13 29.00
CA ILE A 11 15.73 -38.09 27.58
C ILE A 11 14.53 -37.73 26.71
N LEU A 12 13.38 -38.38 26.92
CA LEU A 12 12.16 -38.11 26.16
C LEU A 12 11.68 -36.67 26.36
N THR A 13 11.64 -36.20 27.60
CA THR A 13 11.27 -34.80 27.93
C THR A 13 12.26 -33.81 27.31
N GLY A 14 13.57 -34.07 27.40
CA GLY A 14 14.60 -33.23 26.79
C GLY A 14 14.47 -33.16 25.27
N SER A 15 14.22 -34.29 24.60
CA SER A 15 13.99 -34.35 23.16
C SER A 15 12.72 -33.62 22.75
N VAL A 16 11.63 -33.76 23.51
CA VAL A 16 10.38 -33.03 23.25
C VAL A 16 10.57 -31.52 23.42
N LEU A 17 11.24 -31.08 24.49
CA LEU A 17 11.54 -29.67 24.70
C LEU A 17 12.48 -29.10 23.62
N ALA A 18 13.46 -29.88 23.17
CA ALA A 18 14.34 -29.48 22.07
C ALA A 18 13.58 -29.37 20.74
N CYS A 19 12.68 -30.32 20.43
CA CYS A 19 11.81 -30.25 19.26
C CYS A 19 10.87 -29.04 19.33
N ILE A 20 10.21 -28.80 20.47
CA ILE A 20 9.36 -27.63 20.69
C ILE A 20 10.18 -26.36 20.48
N TRP A 21 11.36 -26.25 21.10
CA TRP A 21 12.22 -25.08 20.95
C TRP A 21 12.71 -24.89 19.51
N TYR A 22 13.00 -25.96 18.78
CA TYR A 22 13.41 -25.88 17.38
C TYR A 22 12.29 -25.35 16.48
N PHE A 23 11.11 -25.96 16.52
CA PHE A 23 9.98 -25.57 15.68
C PHE A 23 9.37 -24.23 16.12
N LEU A 24 9.04 -24.08 17.41
CA LEU A 24 8.47 -22.85 17.95
C LEU A 24 9.48 -21.71 17.91
N GLY A 25 10.75 -21.97 18.20
CA GLY A 25 11.80 -20.96 18.12
C GLY A 25 12.10 -20.53 16.69
N GLY A 26 11.93 -21.42 15.70
CA GLY A 26 12.00 -21.07 14.27
C GLY A 26 10.88 -20.10 13.88
N GLU A 27 9.63 -20.44 14.18
CA GLU A 27 8.46 -19.59 13.88
C GLU A 27 8.51 -18.24 14.61
N LEU A 28 8.89 -18.23 15.89
CA LEU A 28 9.02 -16.98 16.66
C LEU A 28 10.11 -16.07 16.08
N ARG A 29 11.21 -16.63 15.55
CA ARG A 29 12.23 -15.83 14.85
C ARG A 29 11.70 -15.29 13.53
N ALA A 30 11.00 -16.11 12.74
CA ALA A 30 10.40 -15.67 11.49
C ALA A 30 9.39 -14.53 11.71
N ILE A 31 8.54 -14.64 12.74
CA ILE A 31 7.63 -13.57 13.15
C ILE A 31 8.43 -12.35 13.64
N ALA A 32 9.45 -12.54 14.47
CA ALA A 32 10.26 -11.44 14.98
C ALA A 32 10.95 -10.66 13.85
N ASP A 33 11.45 -11.36 12.83
CA ASP A 33 12.08 -10.78 11.64
C ASP A 33 11.03 -10.14 10.71
N GLN A 34 9.83 -10.72 10.58
CA GLN A 34 8.72 -10.13 9.82
C GLN A 34 8.29 -8.76 10.39
N TYR A 35 8.35 -8.58 11.71
CA TYR A 35 7.95 -7.34 12.38
C TYR A 35 9.13 -6.50 12.87
N ASN A 36 10.36 -6.81 12.44
CA ASN A 36 11.59 -6.12 12.86
C ASN A 36 11.69 -5.89 14.38
N VAL A 37 11.28 -6.86 15.19
CA VAL A 37 11.17 -6.71 16.65
C VAL A 37 12.48 -6.18 17.25
N ARG A 38 13.62 -6.68 16.77
CA ARG A 38 14.95 -6.28 17.25
C ARG A 38 15.22 -4.79 17.01
N ASP A 39 14.93 -4.28 15.82
CA ASP A 39 15.20 -2.88 15.47
C ASP A 39 14.18 -1.94 16.09
N TYR A 40 12.92 -2.38 16.21
CA TYR A 40 11.92 -1.68 17.00
C TYR A 40 12.37 -1.51 18.45
N LEU A 41 12.81 -2.59 19.11
CA LEU A 41 13.28 -2.54 20.49
C LEU A 41 14.50 -1.62 20.65
N ARG A 42 15.46 -1.68 19.72
CA ARG A 42 16.60 -0.75 19.71
C ARG A 42 16.15 0.70 19.59
N ALA A 43 15.28 1.01 18.64
CA ALA A 43 14.76 2.36 18.44
C ALA A 43 13.96 2.84 19.66
N SER A 44 13.24 1.95 20.35
CA SER A 44 12.46 2.30 21.55
C SER A 44 13.33 2.72 22.73
N LEU A 45 14.60 2.34 22.72
CA LEU A 45 15.59 2.69 23.74
C LEU A 45 16.43 3.91 23.34
N ASP A 46 16.26 4.44 22.12
CA ASP A 46 17.04 5.55 21.58
C ASP A 46 16.18 6.84 21.50
N PRO A 47 16.40 7.82 22.40
CA PRO A 47 15.64 9.07 22.39
C PRO A 47 15.80 9.89 21.11
N SER A 48 16.88 9.67 20.34
CA SER A 48 17.11 10.37 19.07
C SER A 48 16.21 9.87 17.93
N ARG A 49 15.51 8.74 18.13
CA ARG A 49 14.60 8.11 17.16
C ARG A 49 13.16 8.57 17.32
N GLN A 50 12.96 9.85 17.65
CA GLN A 50 11.64 10.48 17.76
C GLN A 50 11.44 11.46 16.59
N PRO A 51 10.20 11.64 16.09
CA PRO A 51 9.93 12.64 15.08
C PRO A 51 10.19 14.04 15.65
N VAL A 52 10.76 14.92 14.82
CA VAL A 52 11.08 16.28 15.23
C VAL A 52 9.84 17.14 15.06
N ARG A 53 9.35 17.76 16.13
CA ARG A 53 8.27 18.73 16.00
C ARG A 53 8.81 20.05 15.44
N PRO A 54 8.34 20.55 14.29
CA PRO A 54 8.80 21.82 13.76
C PRO A 54 8.47 22.97 14.73
N SER A 55 9.45 23.84 14.98
CA SER A 55 9.32 24.92 15.97
C SER A 55 8.53 26.13 15.47
N ASN A 56 8.39 26.30 14.15
CA ASN A 56 7.77 27.47 13.53
C ASN A 56 6.61 27.06 12.61
N ALA A 57 5.56 27.90 12.58
CA ALA A 57 4.50 27.79 11.58
C ALA A 57 5.12 27.91 10.18
N THR A 58 5.11 26.79 9.45
CA THR A 58 5.61 26.74 8.07
C THR A 58 4.43 26.96 7.15
N ALA A 59 4.59 27.79 6.12
CA ALA A 59 3.57 27.93 5.10
C ALA A 59 3.30 26.56 4.47
N VAL A 60 2.02 26.23 4.28
CA VAL A 60 1.62 25.00 3.60
C VAL A 60 2.24 25.01 2.20
N GLY A 61 3.10 24.04 1.93
CA GLY A 61 3.91 23.96 0.72
C GLY A 61 3.19 23.29 -0.45
N ASP A 62 3.94 23.10 -1.53
CA ASP A 62 3.48 22.42 -2.76
C ASP A 62 3.60 20.88 -2.65
N LYS A 63 3.12 20.32 -1.53
CA LYS A 63 3.09 18.88 -1.25
C LYS A 63 1.82 18.51 -0.50
N ALA A 64 1.26 17.33 -0.74
CA ALA A 64 0.09 16.83 -0.01
C ALA A 64 0.30 15.43 0.59
N ILE A 65 -0.33 15.22 1.74
CA ILE A 65 -0.52 13.91 2.36
C ILE A 65 -1.97 13.51 2.20
N VAL A 66 -2.19 12.31 1.68
CA VAL A 66 -3.50 11.72 1.43
C VAL A 66 -3.64 10.49 2.29
N MET A 67 -4.74 10.42 3.04
CA MET A 67 -5.00 9.33 3.98
C MET A 67 -6.46 8.92 3.91
N ALA A 68 -6.70 7.62 4.05
CA ALA A 68 -7.98 7.11 4.51
C ALA A 68 -7.90 6.92 6.02
N ALA A 69 -8.89 7.43 6.75
CA ALA A 69 -8.95 7.30 8.20
C ALA A 69 -10.36 6.95 8.65
N LEU A 70 -10.45 6.20 9.74
CA LEU A 70 -11.70 6.09 10.48
C LEU A 70 -11.97 7.41 11.23
N GLU A 71 -13.24 7.72 11.48
CA GLU A 71 -13.65 8.92 12.21
C GLU A 71 -13.04 8.96 13.62
N GLU A 72 -12.82 7.80 14.23
CA GLU A 72 -12.26 7.63 15.57
C GLU A 72 -10.72 7.63 15.60
N GLU A 73 -10.05 7.60 14.43
CA GLU A 73 -8.60 7.60 14.34
C GLU A 73 -8.01 9.00 14.55
N ASP A 74 -6.98 9.09 15.39
CA ASP A 74 -6.24 10.32 15.59
C ASP A 74 -5.27 10.58 14.43
N THR A 75 -5.60 11.60 13.64
CA THR A 75 -4.79 12.09 12.52
C THR A 75 -4.18 13.48 12.78
N HIS A 76 -4.33 14.02 14.01
CA HIS A 76 -3.80 15.34 14.38
C HIS A 76 -2.27 15.41 14.26
N TRP A 77 -1.60 14.25 14.35
CA TRP A 77 -0.16 14.15 14.19
C TRP A 77 0.34 14.72 12.85
N VAL A 78 -0.46 14.69 11.78
CA VAL A 78 -0.05 15.26 10.49
C VAL A 78 0.14 16.78 10.61
N GLU A 79 -0.78 17.47 11.29
CA GLU A 79 -0.64 18.90 11.56
C GLU A 79 0.51 19.20 12.51
N GLU A 80 0.71 18.35 13.52
CA GLU A 80 1.72 18.55 14.54
C GLU A 80 3.16 18.39 13.99
N TYR A 81 3.40 17.37 13.17
CA TYR A 81 4.74 17.00 12.72
C TYR A 81 5.04 17.38 11.26
N LEU A 82 4.01 17.62 10.44
CA LEU A 82 4.12 17.90 9.01
C LEU A 82 3.28 19.14 8.60
N PRO A 83 3.46 20.29 9.28
CA PRO A 83 2.66 21.50 9.06
C PRO A 83 2.85 22.11 7.66
N ASP A 84 3.94 21.79 6.97
CA ASP A 84 4.22 22.23 5.60
C ASP A 84 3.53 21.38 4.53
N TRP A 85 2.83 20.30 4.90
CA TRP A 85 2.08 19.45 3.97
C TRP A 85 0.60 19.83 3.96
N GLN A 86 0.04 19.91 2.75
CA GLN A 86 -1.41 19.93 2.56
C GLN A 86 -2.00 18.61 3.06
N ARG A 87 -3.20 18.65 3.64
CA ARG A 87 -3.82 17.51 4.31
C ARG A 87 -5.12 17.14 3.59
N ALA A 88 -5.14 15.95 2.98
CA ALA A 88 -6.32 15.37 2.37
C ALA A 88 -6.67 14.05 3.10
N ILE A 89 -7.35 14.18 4.24
CA ILE A 89 -7.69 13.06 5.12
C ILE A 89 -9.16 12.73 4.90
N TYR A 90 -9.43 11.62 4.21
CA TYR A 90 -10.78 11.15 3.89
C TYR A 90 -11.29 10.21 5.00
N THR A 91 -12.44 10.56 5.57
CA THR A 91 -13.15 9.68 6.51
C THR A 91 -13.90 8.59 5.76
N VAL A 92 -13.59 7.31 6.05
CA VAL A 92 -14.15 6.15 5.33
C VAL A 92 -15.40 5.55 6.00
N ASN A 93 -15.61 5.81 7.29
CA ASN A 93 -16.80 5.43 8.07
C ASN A 93 -17.56 6.66 8.61
N PRO A 94 -17.88 7.68 7.79
CA PRO A 94 -18.38 8.95 8.31
C PRO A 94 -19.76 8.78 8.96
N SER A 95 -19.90 9.35 10.15
CA SER A 95 -21.17 9.56 10.83
C SER A 95 -22.10 10.46 10.00
N PRO A 96 -23.42 10.43 10.24
CA PRO A 96 -24.35 11.36 9.59
C PRO A 96 -23.94 12.83 9.78
N GLU A 97 -23.34 13.16 10.91
CA GLU A 97 -22.82 14.48 11.25
C GLU A 97 -21.63 14.83 10.36
N THR A 98 -20.64 13.94 10.25
CA THR A 98 -19.46 14.13 9.38
C THR A 98 -19.85 14.28 7.92
N ARG A 99 -20.85 13.52 7.43
CA ARG A 99 -21.34 13.65 6.05
C ARG A 99 -21.99 15.00 5.74
N ARG A 100 -22.49 15.71 6.76
CA ARG A 100 -23.12 17.02 6.61
C ARG A 100 -22.12 18.17 6.70
N ASP A 101 -20.90 17.93 7.15
CA ASP A 101 -19.86 18.95 7.23
C ASP A 101 -19.12 19.08 5.88
N PRO A 102 -19.30 20.18 5.13
CA PRO A 102 -18.64 20.36 3.84
C PRO A 102 -17.12 20.50 3.95
N LYS A 103 -16.57 20.69 5.16
CA LYS A 103 -15.13 20.78 5.40
C LYS A 103 -14.49 19.40 5.60
N ARG A 104 -15.30 18.35 5.81
CA ARG A 104 -14.82 16.99 6.00
C ARG A 104 -14.78 16.27 4.66
N LEU A 105 -13.60 15.76 4.31
CA LEU A 105 -13.45 14.89 3.16
C LEU A 105 -13.99 13.51 3.51
N THR A 106 -14.83 12.96 2.66
CA THR A 106 -15.42 11.63 2.84
C THR A 106 -15.32 10.85 1.55
N THR A 107 -15.22 9.53 1.65
CA THR A 107 -15.23 8.68 0.46
C THR A 107 -16.66 8.45 -0.03
N PRO A 108 -16.89 8.34 -1.35
CA PRO A 108 -18.21 8.10 -1.92
C PRO A 108 -18.81 6.74 -1.52
N ALA A 109 -17.98 5.75 -1.19
CA ALA A 109 -18.37 4.50 -0.56
C ALA A 109 -17.26 3.97 0.34
N ASN A 110 -17.63 3.18 1.35
CA ASN A 110 -16.67 2.40 2.12
C ASN A 110 -16.38 1.08 1.37
N LYS A 111 -15.46 1.14 0.40
CA LYS A 111 -15.13 0.01 -0.49
C LYS A 111 -13.63 0.04 -0.83
N GLY A 112 -12.97 -1.11 -0.80
CA GLY A 112 -11.56 -1.22 -1.24
C GLY A 112 -10.54 -0.52 -0.34
N HIS A 113 -10.89 -0.33 0.94
CA HIS A 113 -10.04 0.32 1.95
C HIS A 113 -9.52 1.70 1.49
N GLU A 114 -8.22 1.98 1.62
CA GLU A 114 -7.61 3.26 1.26
C GLU A 114 -7.68 3.58 -0.24
N ALA A 115 -7.88 2.58 -1.10
CA ALA A 115 -7.88 2.77 -2.54
C ALA A 115 -8.99 3.71 -3.00
N MET A 116 -10.16 3.68 -2.35
CA MET A 116 -11.24 4.61 -2.67
C MET A 116 -10.87 6.06 -2.36
N ALA A 117 -10.22 6.31 -1.21
CA ALA A 117 -9.75 7.65 -0.85
C ALA A 117 -8.67 8.14 -1.81
N TYR A 118 -7.70 7.27 -2.13
CA TYR A 118 -6.56 7.63 -2.97
C TYR A 118 -7.00 7.96 -4.40
N LEU A 119 -7.86 7.14 -5.00
CA LEU A 119 -8.43 7.42 -6.32
C LEU A 119 -9.31 8.66 -6.29
N THR A 120 -10.13 8.84 -5.25
CA THR A 120 -10.99 10.03 -5.13
C THR A 120 -10.15 11.30 -5.07
N TYR A 121 -9.07 11.33 -4.29
CA TYR A 121 -8.14 12.46 -4.27
C TYR A 121 -7.54 12.75 -5.65
N VAL A 122 -7.00 11.73 -6.31
CA VAL A 122 -6.38 11.91 -7.64
C VAL A 122 -7.39 12.47 -8.65
N ILE A 123 -8.63 11.96 -8.63
CA ILE A 123 -9.70 12.40 -9.54
C ILE A 123 -10.11 13.84 -9.26
N GLU A 124 -10.35 14.20 -7.99
CA GLU A 124 -10.84 15.52 -7.59
C GLU A 124 -9.79 16.63 -7.77
N HIS A 125 -8.51 16.27 -7.67
CA HIS A 125 -7.41 17.22 -7.71
C HIS A 125 -6.53 17.12 -8.96
N TYR A 126 -6.88 16.30 -9.95
CA TYR A 126 -6.02 15.98 -11.11
C TYR A 126 -5.37 17.21 -11.78
N ASP A 127 -6.16 18.26 -11.99
CA ASP A 127 -5.71 19.50 -12.64
C ASP A 127 -4.96 20.46 -11.68
N SER A 128 -5.11 20.27 -10.36
CA SER A 128 -4.53 21.13 -9.31
C SER A 128 -3.56 20.39 -8.37
N LEU A 129 -3.04 19.22 -8.79
CA LEU A 129 -2.12 18.40 -7.99
C LEU A 129 -0.90 19.21 -7.51
N PRO A 130 -0.48 19.04 -6.24
CA PRO A 130 0.77 19.61 -5.76
C PRO A 130 1.97 18.87 -6.37
N SER A 131 3.19 19.42 -6.28
CA SER A 131 4.38 18.79 -6.89
C SER A 131 4.60 17.34 -6.45
N ILE A 132 4.34 17.05 -5.18
CA ILE A 132 4.47 15.72 -4.58
C ILE A 132 3.20 15.37 -3.81
N VAL A 133 2.73 14.15 -4.01
CA VAL A 133 1.62 13.56 -3.24
C VAL A 133 2.14 12.31 -2.53
N ALA A 134 1.97 12.24 -1.22
CA ALA A 134 2.28 11.07 -0.42
C ALA A 134 0.98 10.42 0.06
N PHE A 135 0.85 9.14 -0.20
CA PHE A 135 -0.26 8.29 0.22
C PHE A 135 0.23 7.41 1.37
N VAL A 136 -0.36 7.59 2.55
CA VAL A 136 0.06 6.92 3.79
C VAL A 136 -1.13 6.46 4.60
N HIS A 137 -0.92 5.49 5.49
CA HIS A 137 -1.94 5.04 6.44
C HIS A 137 -2.11 6.04 7.59
N SER A 138 -3.35 6.16 8.09
CA SER A 138 -3.76 7.09 9.17
C SER A 138 -2.96 6.96 10.46
N HIS A 139 -2.55 5.75 10.80
CA HIS A 139 -1.81 5.43 12.01
C HIS A 139 -0.47 6.16 12.06
N ARG A 140 -0.24 6.94 13.12
CA ARG A 140 1.06 7.59 13.35
C ARG A 140 2.16 6.55 13.56
N ASN A 141 2.05 5.71 14.59
CA ASN A 141 3.10 4.79 14.99
C ASN A 141 2.60 3.58 15.79
N GLY A 142 3.54 2.71 16.18
CA GLY A 142 3.31 1.64 17.14
C GLY A 142 3.50 0.25 16.56
N PHE A 143 4.03 -0.66 17.40
CA PHE A 143 4.45 -1.99 16.97
C PHE A 143 3.34 -2.77 16.23
N PHE A 144 2.12 -2.81 16.78
CA PHE A 144 1.01 -3.57 16.18
C PHE A 144 0.12 -2.77 15.23
N ARG A 145 0.08 -1.44 15.38
CA ARG A 145 -0.84 -0.57 14.61
C ARG A 145 -0.23 -0.16 13.28
N ALA A 146 1.02 0.27 13.30
CA ALA A 146 1.73 0.81 12.15
C ALA A 146 2.81 -0.13 11.62
N TRP A 147 2.76 -1.43 11.93
CA TRP A 147 3.78 -2.44 11.55
C TRP A 147 4.19 -2.45 10.08
N HIS A 148 3.34 -1.89 9.22
CA HIS A 148 3.54 -1.73 7.78
C HIS A 148 4.37 -0.48 7.40
N VAL A 149 4.95 0.23 8.39
CA VAL A 149 5.84 1.38 8.23
C VAL A 149 7.28 0.97 8.56
N ASP A 150 8.19 1.15 7.61
CA ASP A 150 9.59 0.71 7.76
C ASP A 150 10.47 1.67 8.58
N ALA A 151 9.99 2.89 8.81
CA ALA A 151 10.69 3.88 9.61
C ALA A 151 10.87 3.41 11.07
N PRO A 152 11.88 3.92 11.80
CA PRO A 152 12.06 3.64 13.22
C PRO A 152 10.76 3.79 14.01
N LEU A 153 10.53 2.87 14.95
CA LEU A 153 9.30 2.81 15.76
C LEU A 153 8.00 2.61 14.96
N HIS A 154 8.12 2.22 13.69
CA HIS A 154 7.01 2.18 12.74
C HIS A 154 6.29 3.54 12.65
N ASP A 155 7.04 4.65 12.70
CA ASP A 155 6.46 6.00 12.80
C ASP A 155 6.39 6.71 11.44
N ASN A 156 5.17 6.99 10.98
CA ASN A 156 4.88 7.68 9.73
C ASN A 156 5.37 9.14 9.72
N ALA A 157 5.43 9.81 10.88
CA ALA A 157 6.01 11.15 10.93
C ALA A 157 7.52 11.10 10.62
N ILE A 158 8.23 10.08 11.11
CA ILE A 158 9.65 9.87 10.78
C ILE A 158 9.81 9.51 9.29
N ALA A 159 8.96 8.61 8.77
CA ALA A 159 8.97 8.25 7.36
C ALA A 159 8.83 9.50 6.47
N MET A 160 7.85 10.36 6.77
CA MET A 160 7.58 11.57 5.99
C MET A 160 8.63 12.65 6.16
N GLN A 161 9.22 12.82 7.35
CA GLN A 161 10.31 13.78 7.57
C GLN A 161 11.62 13.36 6.89
N SER A 162 11.81 12.07 6.67
CA SER A 162 12.99 11.53 5.96
C SER A 162 12.79 11.39 4.44
N LEU A 163 11.57 11.64 3.93
CA LEU A 163 11.24 11.50 2.52
C LEU A 163 12.03 12.50 1.66
N GLN A 164 12.83 11.97 0.73
CA GLN A 164 13.59 12.78 -0.21
C GLN A 164 12.71 13.21 -1.38
N THR A 165 12.09 14.39 -1.27
CA THR A 165 11.14 14.88 -2.29
C THR A 165 11.77 15.08 -3.67
N ASP A 166 13.06 15.39 -3.75
CA ASP A 166 13.77 15.54 -5.04
C ASP A 166 13.89 14.19 -5.76
N TYR A 167 14.18 13.12 -5.02
CA TYR A 167 14.16 11.76 -5.59
C TYR A 167 12.77 11.40 -6.14
N ILE A 168 11.68 11.81 -5.47
CA ILE A 168 10.33 11.57 -5.99
C ILE A 168 10.04 12.38 -7.26
N ARG A 169 10.57 13.60 -7.37
CA ARG A 169 10.44 14.40 -8.61
C ARG A 169 11.20 13.76 -9.77
N GLU A 170 12.42 13.31 -9.52
CA GLU A 170 13.28 12.71 -10.54
C GLU A 170 12.82 11.30 -10.94
N ASN A 171 12.54 10.44 -9.97
CA ASN A 171 12.14 9.06 -10.20
C ASN A 171 10.63 8.91 -10.45
N GLY A 172 9.83 9.93 -10.16
CA GLY A 172 8.39 9.98 -10.36
C GLY A 172 7.55 9.23 -9.32
N TYR A 173 8.03 8.13 -8.76
CA TYR A 173 7.34 7.30 -7.75
C TYR A 173 8.35 6.65 -6.80
N ALA A 174 8.00 6.48 -5.53
CA ALA A 174 8.70 5.58 -4.62
C ALA A 174 7.73 4.94 -3.62
N ASN A 175 7.90 3.65 -3.38
CA ASN A 175 7.26 2.98 -2.26
C ASN A 175 7.96 3.42 -0.96
N LEU A 176 7.19 3.73 0.08
CA LEU A 176 7.73 4.11 1.40
C LEU A 176 8.16 2.88 2.21
N ARG A 177 7.79 1.69 1.75
CA ARG A 177 8.24 0.39 2.23
C ARG A 177 9.37 -0.13 1.32
N CYS A 178 10.51 -0.45 1.94
CA CYS A 178 11.70 -1.01 1.31
C CYS A 178 11.95 -2.46 1.75
N MET A 179 11.35 -2.89 2.86
CA MET A 179 11.53 -4.23 3.37
C MET A 179 10.93 -5.28 2.45
N ARG A 180 11.70 -6.34 2.23
CA ARG A 180 11.29 -7.48 1.38
C ARG A 180 10.27 -8.39 2.06
N ASN A 181 10.09 -8.28 3.37
CA ASN A 181 9.11 -9.08 4.09
C ASN A 181 7.70 -8.62 3.70
N LEU A 182 6.85 -9.56 3.28
CA LEU A 182 5.48 -9.32 2.79
C LEU A 182 5.42 -8.51 1.48
N GLY A 183 5.24 -9.24 0.37
CA GLY A 183 5.10 -8.69 -0.99
C GLY A 183 6.27 -9.03 -1.91
N CYS A 184 7.48 -9.23 -1.36
CA CYS A 184 8.69 -9.56 -2.14
C CYS A 184 9.34 -10.91 -1.74
N THR A 185 8.66 -11.74 -0.95
CA THR A 185 9.22 -13.01 -0.43
C THR A 185 8.99 -14.21 -1.34
N SER A 186 8.01 -14.16 -2.24
CA SER A 186 7.73 -15.22 -3.22
C SER A 186 7.90 -14.67 -4.63
N PRO A 187 8.80 -15.23 -5.45
CA PRO A 187 8.89 -14.85 -6.85
C PRO A 187 7.60 -15.28 -7.56
N GLY A 188 7.01 -14.38 -8.36
CA GLY A 188 5.82 -14.66 -9.15
C GLY A 188 4.73 -13.60 -9.01
N ARG A 189 3.67 -13.78 -9.78
CA ARG A 189 2.47 -12.94 -9.73
C ARG A 189 1.68 -13.19 -8.44
N HIS A 190 1.21 -12.12 -7.80
CA HIS A 190 0.31 -12.24 -6.66
C HIS A 190 -0.97 -12.99 -7.06
N PRO A 191 -1.48 -13.97 -6.26
CA PRO A 191 -2.62 -14.81 -6.64
C PRO A 191 -3.91 -14.05 -6.99
N LEU A 192 -4.08 -12.85 -6.46
CA LEU A 192 -5.25 -12.00 -6.72
C LEU A 192 -5.20 -11.28 -8.08
N LEU A 193 -4.04 -11.22 -8.74
CA LEU A 193 -3.87 -10.57 -10.05
C LEU A 193 -4.12 -11.59 -11.16
N THR A 194 -5.34 -12.12 -11.24
CA THR A 194 -5.71 -13.06 -12.31
C THR A 194 -5.82 -12.35 -13.65
N PRO A 195 -5.75 -13.08 -14.79
CA PRO A 195 -5.98 -12.49 -16.11
C PRO A 195 -7.31 -11.76 -16.25
N GLU A 196 -8.35 -12.24 -15.56
CA GLU A 196 -9.69 -11.65 -15.54
C GLU A 196 -9.66 -10.30 -14.82
N VAL A 197 -9.19 -10.27 -13.57
CA VAL A 197 -9.06 -9.03 -12.77
C VAL A 197 -8.19 -7.99 -13.50
N TRP A 198 -7.07 -8.45 -14.07
CA TRP A 198 -6.19 -7.59 -14.85
C TRP A 198 -6.88 -7.01 -16.09
N GLY A 199 -7.62 -7.85 -16.82
CA GLY A 199 -8.39 -7.42 -17.98
C GLY A 199 -9.45 -6.39 -17.62
N GLU A 200 -10.20 -6.60 -16.54
CA GLU A 200 -11.21 -5.65 -16.05
C GLU A 200 -10.60 -4.28 -15.69
N LEU A 201 -9.45 -4.29 -15.00
CA LEU A 201 -8.77 -3.07 -14.59
C LEU A 201 -8.13 -2.34 -15.78
N PHE A 202 -7.42 -3.04 -16.66
CA PHE A 202 -6.56 -2.38 -17.64
C PHE A 202 -7.11 -2.33 -19.06
N ASN A 203 -7.98 -3.23 -19.51
CA ASN A 203 -8.48 -3.20 -20.89
C ASN A 203 -9.32 -1.95 -21.20
N GLY A 204 -10.05 -1.42 -20.22
CA GLY A 204 -10.89 -0.23 -20.37
C GLY A 204 -10.10 1.09 -20.40
N THR A 205 -8.84 1.05 -20.01
CA THR A 205 -7.95 2.23 -19.98
C THR A 205 -7.54 2.68 -21.37
N ALA A 206 -6.97 3.88 -21.49
CA ALA A 206 -6.39 4.38 -22.73
C ALA A 206 -5.35 3.40 -23.31
N GLN A 207 -4.49 2.83 -22.45
CA GLN A 207 -3.50 1.82 -22.85
C GLN A 207 -4.19 0.53 -23.34
N GLY A 208 -5.24 0.08 -22.66
CA GLY A 208 -5.97 -1.13 -23.02
C GLY A 208 -6.68 -1.01 -24.35
N LYS A 209 -7.31 0.14 -24.61
CA LYS A 209 -7.95 0.48 -25.88
C LYS A 209 -6.93 0.52 -27.03
N ALA A 210 -5.76 1.12 -26.79
CA ALA A 210 -4.68 1.14 -27.78
C ALA A 210 -4.15 -0.28 -28.09
N ALA A 211 -3.94 -1.11 -27.06
CA ALA A 211 -3.53 -2.51 -27.21
C ALA A 211 -4.58 -3.32 -27.98
N ALA A 212 -5.87 -3.14 -27.68
CA ALA A 212 -6.96 -3.79 -28.39
C ALA A 212 -7.01 -3.40 -29.88
N ALA A 213 -6.81 -2.11 -30.19
CA ALA A 213 -6.76 -1.62 -31.57
C ALA A 213 -5.57 -2.21 -32.35
N ALA A 214 -4.40 -2.31 -31.72
CA ALA A 214 -3.21 -2.94 -32.31
C ALA A 214 -3.39 -4.46 -32.52
N ALA A 215 -4.04 -5.14 -31.57
CA ALA A 215 -4.38 -6.55 -31.72
C ALA A 215 -5.38 -6.76 -32.88
N ALA A 216 -6.41 -5.90 -32.99
CA ALA A 216 -7.39 -5.96 -34.07
C ALA A 216 -6.75 -5.74 -35.46
N SER A 217 -5.79 -4.83 -35.58
CA SER A 217 -5.08 -4.61 -36.85
C SER A 217 -4.15 -5.78 -37.22
N SER A 218 -3.54 -6.46 -36.24
CA SER A 218 -2.69 -7.63 -36.46
C SER A 218 -3.45 -8.94 -36.75
N SER A 219 -4.71 -9.04 -36.31
CA SER A 219 -5.56 -10.23 -36.43
C SER A 219 -6.42 -10.26 -37.69
N ALA A 220 -6.38 -9.21 -38.51
CA ALA A 220 -6.98 -9.21 -39.85
C ALA A 220 -6.43 -10.34 -40.77
N ASP A 221 -5.29 -10.94 -40.41
CA ASP A 221 -4.66 -12.07 -41.11
C ASP A 221 -4.86 -13.44 -40.42
N ALA A 222 -5.57 -13.53 -39.29
CA ALA A 222 -5.69 -14.77 -38.51
C ALA A 222 -7.15 -15.15 -38.20
N LYS A 223 -7.67 -16.18 -38.89
CA LYS A 223 -8.93 -16.85 -38.54
C LYS A 223 -8.72 -17.69 -37.28
N GLY A 224 -9.33 -17.32 -36.16
CA GLY A 224 -9.32 -18.16 -34.95
C GLY A 224 -10.31 -17.73 -33.87
N ASP A 225 -11.04 -18.71 -33.37
CA ASP A 225 -12.17 -18.65 -32.44
C ASP A 225 -11.92 -17.86 -31.14
N ALA A 226 -12.81 -16.88 -30.87
CA ALA A 226 -12.81 -16.10 -29.65
C ALA A 226 -13.76 -16.72 -28.60
N LYS A 227 -13.21 -17.50 -27.66
CA LYS A 227 -13.86 -17.79 -26.37
C LYS A 227 -12.86 -17.59 -25.23
N GLY A 228 -13.23 -16.70 -24.32
CA GLY A 228 -12.46 -16.28 -23.15
C GLY A 228 -12.18 -14.78 -23.18
N ALA A 229 -12.52 -14.05 -22.11
CA ALA A 229 -12.16 -12.64 -21.98
C ALA A 229 -10.63 -12.51 -21.99
N ARG A 230 -10.05 -12.28 -23.18
CA ARG A 230 -8.60 -12.09 -23.30
C ARG A 230 -8.28 -10.68 -22.84
N ALA A 231 -7.41 -10.56 -21.84
CA ALA A 231 -6.73 -9.31 -21.56
C ALA A 231 -5.97 -8.88 -22.82
N PHE A 232 -6.21 -7.66 -23.31
CA PHE A 232 -5.48 -7.10 -24.45
C PHE A 232 -4.08 -6.64 -24.03
N ILE A 233 -3.94 -6.27 -22.75
CA ILE A 233 -2.65 -6.02 -22.12
C ILE A 233 -2.19 -7.33 -21.46
N PRO A 234 -1.00 -7.84 -21.82
CA PRO A 234 -0.43 -9.01 -21.16
C PRO A 234 -0.34 -8.80 -19.65
N VAL A 235 -0.73 -9.82 -18.90
CA VAL A 235 -0.59 -9.81 -17.44
C VAL A 235 0.87 -10.10 -17.12
N PRO A 236 1.56 -9.29 -16.30
CA PRO A 236 2.93 -9.58 -15.90
C PRO A 236 3.05 -10.95 -15.21
N ASP A 237 4.07 -11.71 -15.58
CA ASP A 237 4.37 -13.00 -14.94
C ASP A 237 4.81 -12.84 -13.48
N VAL A 238 5.35 -11.68 -13.16
CA VAL A 238 5.87 -11.30 -11.84
C VAL A 238 5.38 -9.90 -11.51
N VAL A 239 4.81 -9.76 -10.30
CA VAL A 239 4.52 -8.45 -9.71
C VAL A 239 5.19 -8.43 -8.34
N MET A 240 6.28 -7.67 -8.20
CA MET A 240 7.05 -7.57 -6.96
C MET A 240 7.05 -6.13 -6.47
N VAL A 241 6.35 -5.91 -5.37
CA VAL A 241 6.38 -4.65 -4.64
C VAL A 241 6.18 -4.94 -3.17
N ALA A 242 6.82 -4.16 -2.32
CA ALA A 242 6.55 -4.23 -0.89
C ALA A 242 5.07 -3.86 -0.64
N CYS A 243 4.39 -4.60 0.24
CA CYS A 243 2.95 -4.47 0.44
C CYS A 243 2.53 -3.09 0.95
N CYS A 244 1.21 -2.94 1.12
CA CYS A 244 0.63 -2.04 2.11
C CYS A 244 0.54 -0.58 1.69
N ALA A 245 0.38 -0.30 0.39
CA ALA A 245 -0.12 0.97 -0.18
C ALA A 245 0.44 2.29 0.39
N GLN A 246 1.69 2.32 0.87
CA GLN A 246 2.35 3.56 1.29
C GLN A 246 3.41 3.96 0.27
N PHE A 247 3.22 5.10 -0.38
CA PHE A 247 4.09 5.54 -1.47
C PHE A 247 4.00 7.06 -1.66
N ALA A 248 5.02 7.63 -2.30
CA ALA A 248 5.01 9.00 -2.76
C ALA A 248 5.16 9.03 -4.28
N VAL A 249 4.47 9.99 -4.92
CA VAL A 249 4.42 10.13 -6.37
C VAL A 249 4.45 11.61 -6.73
N SER A 250 5.15 11.93 -7.82
CA SER A 250 5.15 13.29 -8.36
C SER A 250 3.87 13.55 -9.16
N ARG A 251 3.44 14.82 -9.22
CA ARG A 251 2.35 15.25 -10.11
C ARG A 251 2.55 14.79 -11.54
N ASP A 252 3.76 14.96 -12.06
CA ASP A 252 4.04 14.69 -13.47
C ASP A 252 3.91 13.19 -13.77
N GLN A 253 4.31 12.33 -12.81
CA GLN A 253 4.09 10.89 -12.91
C GLN A 253 2.61 10.52 -12.85
N ILE A 254 1.80 11.13 -11.96
CA ILE A 254 0.35 10.91 -11.93
C ILE A 254 -0.26 11.26 -13.30
N ARG A 255 0.18 12.37 -13.91
CA ARG A 255 -0.36 12.89 -15.17
C ARG A 255 0.05 12.13 -16.43
N LEU A 256 1.01 11.20 -16.34
CA LEU A 256 1.31 10.31 -17.47
C LEU A 256 0.11 9.42 -17.84
N ARG A 257 -0.77 9.17 -16.88
CA ARG A 257 -2.02 8.46 -17.10
C ARG A 257 -3.18 9.46 -17.13
N PRO A 258 -4.07 9.41 -18.13
CA PRO A 258 -5.20 10.33 -18.23
C PRO A 258 -6.21 10.16 -17.08
N LEU A 259 -6.93 11.24 -16.75
CA LEU A 259 -7.93 11.28 -15.69
C LEU A 259 -8.97 10.15 -15.81
N GLU A 260 -9.41 9.87 -17.03
CA GLU A 260 -10.44 8.88 -17.34
C GLU A 260 -10.03 7.46 -16.89
N ASP A 261 -8.74 7.14 -16.87
CA ASP A 261 -8.27 5.85 -16.38
C ASP A 261 -8.39 5.76 -14.85
N TYR A 262 -8.12 6.84 -14.12
CA TYR A 262 -8.34 6.87 -12.67
C TYR A 262 -9.83 6.75 -12.33
N ILE A 263 -10.70 7.40 -13.11
CA ILE A 263 -12.15 7.25 -13.01
C ILE A 263 -12.55 5.79 -13.27
N HIS A 264 -11.98 5.16 -14.31
CA HIS A 264 -12.20 3.75 -14.62
C HIS A 264 -11.79 2.82 -13.46
N PHE A 265 -10.61 3.02 -12.86
CA PHE A 265 -10.18 2.23 -11.70
C PHE A 265 -11.10 2.40 -10.49
N ARG A 266 -11.59 3.62 -10.23
CA ARG A 266 -12.55 3.85 -9.15
C ARG A 266 -13.90 3.22 -9.47
N GLN A 267 -14.33 3.27 -10.72
CA GLN A 267 -15.56 2.63 -11.16
C GLN A 267 -15.48 1.12 -10.98
N TRP A 268 -14.34 0.49 -11.30
CA TRP A 268 -14.12 -0.92 -11.01
C TRP A 268 -14.27 -1.26 -9.53
N LEU A 269 -13.82 -0.40 -8.60
CA LEU A 269 -14.05 -0.62 -7.17
C LEU A 269 -15.53 -0.64 -6.81
N PHE A 270 -16.36 0.23 -7.41
CA PHE A 270 -17.80 0.22 -7.17
C PHE A 270 -18.47 -1.04 -7.74
N ASP A 271 -18.05 -1.47 -8.92
CA ASP A 271 -18.75 -2.50 -9.69
C ASP A 271 -18.31 -3.93 -9.33
N THR A 272 -17.10 -4.09 -8.79
CA THR A 272 -16.57 -5.41 -8.47
C THR A 272 -17.35 -6.09 -7.36
N SER A 273 -17.62 -7.39 -7.54
CA SER A 273 -18.24 -8.23 -6.52
C SER A 273 -17.27 -8.67 -5.41
N LEU A 274 -15.97 -8.37 -5.56
CA LEU A 274 -14.96 -8.66 -4.57
C LEU A 274 -15.22 -7.86 -3.29
N ASN A 275 -14.96 -8.46 -2.12
CA ASN A 275 -15.06 -7.73 -0.85
C ASN A 275 -13.97 -6.65 -0.71
N ASP A 276 -14.08 -5.81 0.32
CA ASP A 276 -13.19 -4.65 0.50
C ASP A 276 -11.74 -5.03 0.72
N ALA A 277 -11.50 -6.09 1.51
CA ALA A 277 -10.16 -6.57 1.78
C ALA A 277 -9.47 -7.10 0.51
N THR A 278 -10.18 -7.87 -0.31
CA THR A 278 -9.63 -8.42 -1.56
C THR A 278 -9.40 -7.34 -2.60
N SER A 279 -10.38 -6.46 -2.81
CA SER A 279 -10.27 -5.36 -3.77
C SER A 279 -9.20 -4.34 -3.36
N GLY A 280 -9.12 -3.96 -2.08
CA GLY A 280 -8.05 -3.11 -1.55
C GLY A 280 -6.66 -3.75 -1.72
N ARG A 281 -6.53 -5.04 -1.39
CA ARG A 281 -5.28 -5.79 -1.57
C ARG A 281 -4.80 -5.82 -3.02
N ILE A 282 -5.72 -5.90 -3.99
CA ILE A 282 -5.36 -5.80 -5.41
C ILE A 282 -4.71 -4.44 -5.71
N PHE A 283 -5.29 -3.33 -5.24
CA PHE A 283 -4.70 -2.00 -5.42
C PHE A 283 -3.36 -1.84 -4.72
N GLU A 284 -3.18 -2.40 -3.51
CA GLU A 284 -1.89 -2.35 -2.81
C GLU A 284 -0.72 -2.82 -3.70
N TYR A 285 -0.92 -3.87 -4.50
CA TYR A 285 0.09 -4.42 -5.40
C TYR A 285 0.13 -3.74 -6.78
N LEU A 286 -0.81 -2.86 -7.10
CA LEU A 286 -0.92 -2.26 -8.43
C LEU A 286 -0.56 -0.78 -8.48
N TRP A 287 -0.40 -0.08 -7.34
CA TRP A 287 -0.16 1.37 -7.35
C TRP A 287 1.01 1.79 -8.24
N HIS A 288 2.15 1.11 -8.14
CA HIS A 288 3.30 1.41 -8.96
C HIS A 288 2.99 1.27 -10.47
N ILE A 289 2.27 0.23 -10.88
CA ILE A 289 1.82 -0.01 -12.27
C ILE A 289 0.78 1.03 -12.71
N ILE A 290 -0.17 1.37 -11.83
CA ILE A 290 -1.17 2.42 -12.07
C ILE A 290 -0.44 3.74 -12.36
N PHE A 291 0.62 4.05 -11.62
CA PHE A 291 1.46 5.22 -11.86
C PHE A 291 2.54 4.98 -12.93
N GLY A 292 2.46 3.92 -13.74
CA GLY A 292 3.31 3.73 -14.92
C GLY A 292 4.73 3.25 -14.64
N LYS A 293 4.97 2.61 -13.49
CA LYS A 293 6.21 1.86 -13.21
C LYS A 293 6.07 0.40 -13.65
N ASP A 294 7.22 -0.22 -13.90
CA ASP A 294 7.30 -1.64 -14.22
C ASP A 294 6.82 -2.49 -13.04
N ALA A 295 6.35 -3.70 -13.32
CA ALA A 295 5.80 -4.60 -12.32
C ALA A 295 6.82 -5.15 -11.29
N ILE A 296 8.07 -4.70 -11.32
CA ILE A 296 9.20 -5.23 -10.53
C ILE A 296 10.01 -4.12 -9.86
#